data_AF-A0A2K3N3M3-F1
#
_entry.id   AF-A0A2K3N3M3-F1
#
_cell.length_a   1.000
_cell.length_b   1.000
_cell.length_c   1.000
_cell.angle_alpha   90.00
_cell.angle_beta   90.00
_cell.angle_gamma   90.00
#
_symmetry.space_group_name_H-M   'P 1'
#
loop_
_entity.id
_entity.type
_entity.pdbx_description
1 polymer ?
#
loop_
_entity_poly.entity_id
_entity_poly.type
_entity_poly.pdbx_seq_one_letter_code
_entity_poly.pdbx_strand_id
1 'polypeptide(L)' 'MSDILGEGFFADFAHVADDESRHFSWCSQRLAELGFKYGDMPAHNLLWRECERSSDNVAARLAVIPLVQVTLSQA' A
#
# COMPACT_ATOMS: atom_id res chain seq x y z
N MET A 1 -10.33 -18.18 3.76
CA MET A 1 -9.45 -17.01 3.99
C MET A 1 -8.61 -17.22 5.25
N SER A 2 -9.23 -17.60 6.38
CA SER A 2 -8.52 -18.01 7.60
C SER A 2 -7.55 -19.19 7.36
N ASP A 3 -7.92 -20.17 6.53
CA ASP A 3 -7.08 -21.35 6.25
C ASP A 3 -5.76 -21.04 5.52
N ILE A 4 -5.62 -19.85 4.91
CA ILE A 4 -4.44 -19.46 4.13
C ILE A 4 -3.57 -18.46 4.90
N LEU A 5 -4.17 -17.55 5.67
CA LEU A 5 -3.44 -16.43 6.32
C LEU A 5 -3.41 -16.52 7.85
N GLY A 6 -4.30 -17.30 8.48
CA GLY A 6 -4.45 -17.34 9.94
C GLY A 6 -5.08 -16.08 10.54
N GLU A 7 -5.60 -16.18 11.77
CA GLU A 7 -6.26 -15.05 12.44
C GLU A 7 -5.27 -13.94 12.86
N GLY A 8 -4.06 -14.31 13.29
CA GLY A 8 -3.02 -13.36 13.70
C GLY A 8 -2.59 -12.40 12.60
N PHE A 9 -2.60 -12.85 11.34
CA PHE A 9 -2.29 -12.00 10.18
C PHE A 9 -3.19 -10.77 10.10
N PHE A 10 -4.49 -10.89 10.40
CA PHE A 10 -5.41 -9.76 10.29
C PHE A 10 -5.14 -8.71 11.36
N ALA A 11 -4.75 -9.14 12.57
CA ALA A 11 -4.35 -8.22 13.64
C ALA A 11 -3.05 -7.48 13.28
N ASP A 12 -2.04 -8.21 12.79
CA ASP A 12 -0.77 -7.61 12.36
C ASP A 12 -0.98 -6.67 11.15
N PHE A 13 -1.82 -7.08 10.19
CA PHE A 13 -2.14 -6.26 9.04
C PHE A 13 -2.91 -4.99 9.42
N ALA A 14 -3.77 -5.05 10.43
CA ALA A 14 -4.45 -3.87 10.97
C ALA A 14 -3.46 -2.88 11.61
N HIS A 15 -2.42 -3.37 12.30
CA HIS A 15 -1.35 -2.52 12.81
C HIS A 15 -0.57 -1.83 11.68
N VAL A 16 -0.21 -2.57 10.62
CA VAL A 16 0.45 -2.00 9.44
C VAL A 16 -0.43 -0.93 8.78
N ALA A 17 -1.74 -1.19 8.64
CA ALA A 17 -2.67 -0.21 8.07
C ALA A 17 -2.76 1.08 8.90
N ASP A 18 -2.72 0.96 10.23
CA ASP A 18 -2.70 2.09 11.15
C ASP A 18 -1.39 2.91 11.02
N ASP A 19 -0.24 2.25 10.91
CA ASP A 19 1.05 2.91 10.64
C ASP A 19 1.03 3.68 9.31
N GLU A 20 0.59 3.05 8.22
CA GLU A 20 0.56 3.70 6.92
C GLU A 20 -0.46 4.85 6.85
N SER A 21 -1.54 4.80 7.64
CA SER A 21 -2.48 5.92 7.77
C SER A 21 -1.83 7.17 8.39
N ARG A 22 -0.92 6.98 9.37
CA ARG A 22 -0.14 8.07 9.96
C ARG A 22 0.85 8.65 8.96
N HIS A 23 1.59 7.79 8.27
CA HIS A 23 2.52 8.22 7.23
C HIS A 23 1.82 9.03 6.14
N PHE A 24 0.67 8.55 5.65
CA PHE A 24 -0.15 9.28 4.69
C PHE A 24 -0.59 10.64 5.22
N SER A 25 -1.00 10.73 6.48
CA SER A 25 -1.42 11.99 7.11
C SER A 25 -0.28 13.01 7.12
N TRP A 26 0.95 12.60 7.47
CA TRP A 26 2.13 13.47 7.41
C TRP A 26 2.46 13.91 5.98
N CYS A 27 2.44 12.98 5.02
CA CYS A 27 2.65 13.33 3.61
C CYS A 27 1.59 14.32 3.09
N SER A 28 0.32 14.11 3.43
CA SER A 28 -0.78 14.98 3.02
C SER A 28 -0.65 16.37 3.66
N GLN A 29 -0.26 16.45 4.94
CA GLN A 29 0.02 17.73 5.59
C GLN A 29 1.14 18.46 4.87
N ARG A 30 2.24 17.77 4.55
CA ARG A 30 3.37 18.37 3.84
C ARG A 30 3.00 18.85 2.44
N LEU A 31 2.19 18.10 1.71
CA LEU A 31 1.65 18.55 0.42
C LEU A 31 0.85 19.84 0.58
N ALA A 32 -0.02 19.92 1.59
CA ALA A 32 -0.83 21.10 1.86
C ALA A 32 0.03 22.34 2.19
N GLU A 33 1.11 22.17 2.98
CA GLU A 33 2.08 23.25 3.26
C GLU A 33 2.76 23.78 1.99
N LEU A 34 2.94 22.93 0.98
CA LEU A 34 3.51 23.29 -0.32
C LEU A 34 2.46 23.84 -1.31
N GLY A 35 1.19 23.92 -0.90
CA GLY A 35 0.09 24.40 -1.75
C GLY A 35 -0.49 23.33 -2.68
N PHE A 36 -0.18 22.05 -2.46
CA PHE A 36 -0.68 20.91 -3.23
C PHE A 36 -1.63 20.03 -2.41
N LYS A 37 -2.38 19.18 -3.10
CA LYS A 37 -3.23 18.14 -2.53
C LYS A 37 -2.82 16.77 -3.07
N TYR A 38 -3.18 15.72 -2.33
CA TYR A 38 -3.03 14.36 -2.83
C TYR A 38 -3.77 14.20 -4.16
N GLY A 39 -3.09 13.70 -5.19
CA GLY A 39 -3.61 13.55 -6.54
C GLY A 39 -3.27 14.68 -7.51
N ASP A 40 -2.71 15.80 -7.05
CA ASP A 40 -2.30 16.91 -7.94
C ASP A 40 -1.08 16.55 -8.81
N MET A 41 -0.30 15.56 -8.39
CA MET A 41 0.89 15.08 -9.10
C MET A 41 0.59 13.76 -9.82
N PRO A 42 1.15 13.53 -11.02
CA PRO A 42 1.00 12.25 -11.70
C PRO A 42 1.67 11.15 -10.88
N ALA A 43 0.92 10.11 -10.55
CA ALA A 43 1.40 8.92 -9.86
C ALA A 43 1.38 7.70 -10.79
N HIS A 44 2.35 6.81 -10.64
CA HIS A 44 2.39 5.57 -11.40
C HIS A 44 1.32 4.60 -10.88
N ASN A 45 0.53 4.01 -11.80
CA ASN A 45 -0.53 3.07 -11.45
C ASN A 45 -0.04 1.60 -11.32
N LEU A 46 1.25 1.40 -11.03
CA LEU A 46 1.89 0.08 -11.06
C LEU A 46 1.32 -0.85 -9.99
N LEU A 47 1.21 -0.38 -8.74
CA LEU A 47 0.69 -1.17 -7.63
C LEU A 47 -0.74 -1.66 -7.93
N TRP A 48 -1.60 -0.74 -8.38
CA TRP A 48 -2.98 -1.05 -8.73
C TRP A 48 -3.08 -2.10 -9.84
N ARG A 49 -2.31 -1.94 -10.91
CA ARG A 49 -2.29 -2.88 -12.04
C ARG A 49 -1.83 -4.28 -11.61
N GLU A 50 -0.79 -4.38 -10.80
CA GLU A 50 -0.32 -5.68 -10.32
C GLU A 50 -1.31 -6.32 -9.31
N CYS A 51 -2.02 -5.50 -8.52
CA CYS A 51 -3.13 -5.96 -7.68
C CYS A 51 -4.32 -6.48 -8.50
N GLU A 52 -4.69 -5.81 -9.60
CA GLU A 52 -5.74 -6.30 -10.52
C GLU A 52 -5.37 -7.66 -11.12
N ARG A 53 -4.13 -7.79 -11.61
CA ARG A 53 -3.62 -9.04 -12.22
C ARG A 53 -3.55 -10.21 -11.25
N SER A 54 -3.42 -9.95 -9.96
CA SER A 54 -3.32 -10.97 -8.89
C SER A 54 -4.62 -11.15 -8.10
N SER A 55 -5.71 -10.49 -8.52
CA SER A 55 -6.97 -10.43 -7.77
C SER A 55 -7.60 -11.80 -7.49
N ASP A 56 -7.34 -12.78 -8.35
CA ASP A 56 -7.83 -14.17 -8.22
C ASP A 56 -7.09 -14.99 -7.14
N ASN A 57 -5.97 -14.50 -6.60
CA ASN A 57 -5.19 -15.21 -5.58
C ASN A 57 -4.71 -14.27 -4.47
N VAL A 58 -5.23 -14.49 -3.26
CA VAL A 58 -4.94 -13.63 -2.10
C VAL A 58 -3.46 -13.60 -1.71
N ALA A 59 -2.75 -14.72 -1.79
CA ALA A 59 -1.32 -14.78 -1.45
C ALA A 59 -0.48 -14.04 -2.50
N ALA A 60 -0.81 -14.22 -3.78
CA ALA A 60 -0.17 -13.47 -4.87
C ALA A 60 -0.40 -11.97 -4.70
N ARG A 61 -1.62 -11.54 -4.38
CA ARG A 61 -1.98 -10.14 -4.17
C ARG A 61 -1.24 -9.51 -2.97
N LEU A 62 -1.10 -10.25 -1.87
CA LEU A 62 -0.35 -9.77 -0.71
C LEU A 62 1.15 -9.66 -0.99
N ALA A 63 1.71 -10.53 -1.83
CA ALA A 63 3.11 -10.45 -2.25
C ALA A 63 3.41 -9.21 -3.13
N VAL A 64 2.42 -8.68 -3.85
CA VAL A 64 2.58 -7.48 -4.69
C VAL A 64 3.02 -6.27 -3.87
N ILE A 65 2.50 -6.11 -2.64
CA ILE A 65 2.77 -4.96 -1.77
C ILE A 65 4.28 -4.76 -1.52
N PRO A 66 5.01 -5.72 -0.90
CA PRO A 66 6.45 -5.56 -0.69
C PRO A 66 7.24 -5.56 -1.99
N LEU A 67 6.83 -6.31 -3.03
CA LEU A 67 7.57 -6.35 -4.29
C LEU A 67 7.55 -5.00 -5.01
N VAL A 68 6.40 -4.32 -5.05
CA VAL A 68 6.28 -3.01 -5.70
C VAL A 68 6.80 -1.89 -4.79
N GLN A 69 6.55 -1.92 -3.48
CA GLN A 69 7.08 -0.90 -2.56
C GLN A 69 8.61 -0.95 -2.43
N VAL A 70 9.23 -2.13 -2.33
CA VAL A 70 10.70 -2.25 -2.20
C VAL A 70 11.41 -1.89 -3.50
N THR A 71 10.81 -2.19 -4.66
CA THR A 71 11.45 -1.87 -5.95
C THR A 71 11.53 -0.36 -6.21
N LEU A 72 10.65 0.45 -5.59
CA LEU A 72 10.68 1.91 -5.69
C LEU A 72 11.73 2.58 -4.77
N SER A 73 12.38 1.85 -3.85
CA SER A 73 13.47 2.40 -3.04
C SER A 73 14.86 2.18 -3.65
N GLN A 74 14.96 1.49 -4.79
CA GLN A 74 16.22 1.15 -5.47
C GLN A 74 16.27 1.53 -6.95
N ALA A 75 15.42 2.46 -7.39
CA ALA A 75 15.45 3.03 -8.75
C ALA A 75 15.67 4.53 -8.72
#